data_AF-A0A7J9N942-F1
#
_entry.id   AF-A0A7J9N942-F1
#
_cell.length_a   1.000
_cell.length_b   1.000
_cell.length_c   1.000
_cell.angle_alpha   90.00
_cell.angle_beta   90.00
_cell.angle_gamma   90.00
#
_symmetry.space_group_name_H-M   'P 1'
#
loop_
_entity.id
_entity.type
_entity.pdbx_description
1 polymer ?
#
loop_
_entity_poly.entity_id
_entity_poly.type
_entity_poly.pdbx_seq_one_letter_code
_entity_poly.pdbx_strand_id
1 'polypeptide(L)' 'MEEEKINLRLDMDIQKLEAERLRKGKAKAEVDLDSLKTDYKKLRSSMRTAGLGKTSEQWREEIQEEKNKADR' A
#
# COMPACT_ATOMS: atom_id res chain seq x y z
N MET A 1 12.03 -47.30 16.08
CA MET A 1 11.52 -46.61 17.29
C MET A 1 12.36 -45.40 17.69
N GLU A 2 13.65 -45.51 18.00
CA GLU A 2 14.46 -44.34 18.39
C GLU A 2 14.76 -43.38 17.24
N GLU A 3 15.09 -43.92 16.07
CA GLU A 3 15.33 -43.14 14.85
C GLU A 3 14.08 -42.39 14.38
N GLU A 4 12.91 -43.05 14.40
CA GLU A 4 11.62 -42.41 14.07
C GLU A 4 11.29 -41.27 15.05
N LYS A 5 11.60 -41.42 16.34
CA LYS A 5 11.40 -40.37 17.34
C LYS A 5 12.33 -39.17 17.13
N ILE A 6 13.56 -39.42 16.67
CA ILE A 6 14.50 -38.36 16.30
C ILE A 6 13.99 -37.61 15.06
N ASN A 7 13.55 -38.33 14.02
CA ASN A 7 13.02 -37.74 12.80
C ASN A 7 11.77 -36.87 13.07
N LEU A 8 10.83 -37.38 13.87
CA LEU A 8 9.64 -36.62 14.28
C LEU A 8 10.00 -35.32 15.00
N ARG A 9 11.04 -35.34 15.85
CA ARG A 9 11.51 -34.14 16.54
C ARG A 9 12.11 -33.13 15.58
N LEU A 10 12.90 -33.59 14.61
CA LEU A 10 13.48 -32.72 13.57
C LEU A 10 12.39 -32.10 12.71
N ASP A 11 11.37 -32.86 12.32
CA ASP A 11 10.24 -32.35 11.54
C ASP A 11 9.46 -31.27 12.31
N MET A 12 9.23 -31.47 13.62
CA MET A 12 8.61 -30.47 14.48
C MET A 12 9.44 -29.17 14.55
N ASP A 13 10.76 -29.28 14.70
CA ASP A 13 11.65 -28.13 14.76
C ASP A 13 11.67 -27.37 13.42
N ILE A 14 11.64 -28.08 12.29
CA ILE A 14 11.52 -27.49 10.94
C ILE A 14 10.20 -26.73 10.80
N GLN A 15 9.07 -27.36 11.14
CA GLN A 15 7.75 -26.72 11.06
C GLN A 15 7.68 -25.47 11.93
N LYS A 16 8.28 -25.50 13.12
CA LYS A 16 8.34 -24.34 14.01
C LYS A 16 9.15 -23.20 13.40
N LEU A 17 10.31 -23.50 12.80
CA LEU A 17 11.14 -22.50 12.13
C LEU A 17 10.43 -21.89 10.91
N GLU A 18 9.73 -22.69 10.13
CA GLU A 18 8.94 -22.21 9.00
C GLU A 18 7.79 -21.29 9.44
N ALA A 19 7.06 -21.68 10.48
CA ALA A 19 5.99 -20.87 11.06
C ALA A 19 6.52 -19.52 11.60
N GLU A 20 7.66 -19.51 12.28
CA GLU A 20 8.29 -18.27 12.74
C GLU A 20 8.73 -17.37 11.57
N ARG A 21 9.30 -17.96 10.51
CA ARG A 21 9.69 -17.22 9.30
C ARG A 21 8.47 -16.57 8.64
N LEU A 22 7.37 -17.33 8.50
CA LEU A 22 6.12 -16.83 7.94
C LEU A 22 5.54 -15.69 8.80
N ARG A 23 5.56 -15.84 10.13
CA ARG A 23 5.09 -14.79 11.05
C ARG A 23 5.90 -13.49 10.89
N LYS A 24 7.23 -13.58 10.80
CA LYS A 24 8.10 -12.42 10.57
C LYS A 24 7.83 -11.77 9.20
N GLY A 25 7.68 -12.58 8.16
CA GLY A 25 7.34 -12.09 6.81
C GLY A 25 6.00 -11.36 6.78
N LYS A 26 4.97 -11.94 7.40
CA LYS A 26 3.64 -11.32 7.52
C LYS A 26 3.69 -9.99 8.26
N ALA A 27 4.35 -9.93 9.42
CA ALA A 27 4.47 -8.70 10.19
C ALA A 27 5.16 -7.58 9.40
N LYS A 28 6.22 -7.91 8.64
CA LYS A 28 6.87 -6.94 7.75
C LYS A 28 5.93 -6.45 6.66
N ALA A 29 5.21 -7.36 5.99
CA ALA A 29 4.26 -7.01 4.94
C ALA A 29 3.11 -6.12 5.45
N GLU A 30 2.64 -6.33 6.67
CA GLU A 30 1.63 -5.48 7.31
C GLU A 30 2.15 -4.05 7.55
N VAL A 31 3.38 -3.91 8.04
CA VAL A 31 4.03 -2.60 8.22
C VAL A 31 4.23 -1.89 6.89
N ASP A 32 4.75 -2.60 5.89
CA ASP A 32 4.97 -2.05 4.54
C ASP A 32 3.63 -1.59 3.91
N LEU A 33 2.55 -2.35 4.12
CA LEU A 33 1.20 -2.01 3.63
C LEU A 33 0.65 -0.75 4.30
N ASP A 34 0.81 -0.60 5.62
CA ASP A 34 0.35 0.61 6.34
C ASP A 34 1.13 1.86 5.93
N SER A 35 2.44 1.73 5.66
CA SER A 35 3.24 2.81 5.09
C SER A 35 2.71 3.19 3.70
N LEU A 36 2.55 2.20 2.81
CA LEU A 36 2.06 2.43 1.46
C LEU A 36 0.68 3.10 1.43
N LYS A 37 -0.23 2.67 2.32
CA LYS A 37 -1.56 3.27 2.47
C LYS A 37 -1.47 4.74 2.88
N THR A 38 -0.51 5.07 3.74
CA THR A 38 -0.25 6.45 4.17
C THR A 38 0.30 7.29 3.02
N ASP A 39 1.29 6.78 2.29
CA ASP A 39 1.90 7.50 1.18
C ASP A 39 0.94 7.70 0.01
N TYR A 40 0.11 6.69 -0.28
CA TYR A 40 -0.96 6.81 -1.27
C TYR A 40 -1.96 7.91 -0.90
N LYS A 41 -2.39 8.00 0.37
CA LYS A 41 -3.30 9.07 0.82
C LYS A 41 -2.68 10.45 0.65
N LYS A 42 -1.39 10.60 0.98
CA LYS A 42 -0.65 11.86 0.76
C LYS A 42 -0.63 12.23 -0.72
N LEU A 43 -0.23 11.29 -1.59
CA LEU A 43 -0.18 11.50 -3.02
C LEU A 43 -1.55 11.92 -3.59
N ARG A 44 -2.61 11.20 -3.21
CA ARG A 44 -3.98 11.52 -3.63
C ARG A 44 -4.39 12.94 -3.22
N SER A 45 -4.05 13.36 -2.00
CA SER A 45 -4.31 14.72 -1.54
C SER A 45 -3.51 15.75 -2.33
N SER A 46 -2.21 15.50 -2.56
CA SER A 46 -1.36 16.36 -3.40
C SER A 46 -1.90 16.51 -4.82
N MET A 47 -2.36 15.43 -5.45
CA MET A 47 -2.97 15.47 -6.78
C MET A 47 -4.26 16.31 -6.80
N ARG A 48 -5.08 16.24 -5.74
CA ARG A 48 -6.27 17.10 -5.61
C ARG A 48 -5.90 18.56 -5.48
N THR A 49 -4.93 18.89 -4.62
CA THR A 49 -4.48 20.27 -4.41
C THR A 49 -3.82 20.85 -5.66
N ALA A 50 -3.06 20.04 -6.40
CA ALA A 50 -2.46 20.45 -7.67
C ALA A 50 -3.47 20.54 -8.83
N GLY A 51 -4.76 20.24 -8.61
CA GLY A 51 -5.79 20.25 -9.66
C GLY A 51 -5.68 19.09 -10.66
N LEU A 52 -4.73 18.17 -10.46
CA LEU A 52 -4.50 17.01 -11.33
C LEU A 52 -5.58 15.93 -11.22
N GLY A 53 -6.51 16.09 -10.27
CA GLY A 53 -7.69 15.22 -10.14
C GLY A 53 -8.89 15.64 -11.00
N LYS A 54 -8.81 16.78 -11.71
CA LYS A 54 -9.89 17.28 -12.56
C LYS A 54 -9.92 16.54 -13.90
N THR A 55 -11.12 16.32 -14.44
CA THR A 55 -11.29 15.85 -15.81
C THR A 55 -10.97 16.98 -16.81
N SER A 56 -10.70 16.63 -18.08
CA SER A 56 -10.43 17.63 -19.13
C SER A 56 -11.58 18.63 -19.28
N GLU A 57 -12.81 18.20 -19.04
CA GLU A 57 -14.03 19.02 -19.11
C GLU A 57 -14.07 20.07 -18.00
N GLN A 58 -13.78 19.67 -16.75
CA GLN A 58 -13.67 20.60 -15.62
C GLN A 58 -12.58 21.66 -15.82
N TRP A 59 -11.47 21.29 -16.47
CA TRP A 59 -10.43 22.26 -16.85
C TRP A 59 -10.92 23.27 -17.90
N ARG A 60 -11.73 22.84 -18.87
CA ARG A 60 -12.27 23.74 -19.91
C ARG A 60 -13.28 24.72 -19.34
N GLU A 61 -14.15 24.27 -18.44
CA GLU A 61 -15.12 25.13 -17.75
C GLU A 61 -14.42 26.22 -16.93
N GLU A 62 -13.42 25.85 -16.12
CA GLU A 62 -12.69 26.81 -15.29
C GLU A 62 -11.93 27.85 -16.14
N ILE A 63 -11.30 27.43 -17.24
CA ILE A 63 -10.67 28.35 -18.20
C ILE A 63 -11.71 29.30 -18.81
N GLN A 64 -12.91 28.82 -19.12
CA GLN A 64 -13.97 29.66 -19.69
C GLN A 64 -14.53 30.64 -18.65
N GLU A 65 -14.74 30.22 -17.40
CA GLU A 65 -15.13 31.11 -16.31
C GLU A 65 -14.09 32.20 -16.08
N GLU A 66 -12.80 31.87 -16.09
CA GLU A 66 -11.74 32.84 -15.86
C GLU A 66 -11.61 33.85 -17.01
N LYS A 67 -11.75 33.40 -18.26
CA LYS A 67 -11.87 34.29 -19.43
C LYS A 67 -13.04 35.26 -19.29
N ASN A 68 -14.22 34.74 -18.91
CA ASN A 68 -15.42 35.56 -18.74
C ASN A 68 -15.29 36.58 -17.60
N LYS A 69 -14.46 36.30 -16.56
CA LYS A 69 -14.14 37.28 -15.51
C LYS A 69 -13.17 38.35 -16.00
N ALA A 70 -12.18 38.00 -16.83
CA ALA A 70 -11.20 38.92 -17.36
C ALA A 70 -11.80 39.88 -18.42
N ASP A 71 -12.81 39.42 -19.15
CA ASP A 71 -13.53 40.22 -20.16
C ASP A 71 -14.59 41.17 -19.55
N ARG A 72 -14.74 41.19 -18.21
CA ARG A 72 -15.74 41.99 -17.48
C ARG A 72 -15.09 43.12 -16.69
#